data_AF-T0ZW86-F1
#
_entry.id   AF-T0ZW86-F1
#
_cell.length_a   1.000
_cell.length_b   1.000
_cell.length_c   1.000
_cell.angle_alpha   90.00
_cell.angle_beta   90.00
_cell.angle_gamma   90.00
#
_symmetry.space_group_name_H-M   'P 1'
#
loop_
_entity.id
_entity.type
_entity.pdbx_description
1 polymer ?
#
loop_
_entity_poly.entity_id
_entity_poly.type
_entity_poly.pdbx_seq_one_letter_code
_entity_poly.pdbx_strand_id
1 'polypeptide(L)'
;TTRPSRVRTDSGSAAGTCGHFGFCGALAPIACYTCRHFQPWIDGPHEDVLHGLLAERDRIRQLTQDTVITVINDRRIFAVTQVIQMCEARRSEVLAGELDG
;
A
#
# COMPACT_ATOMS: atom_id res chain seq x y z
N THR A 1 -7.44 10.65 23.98
CA THR A 1 -6.95 10.87 22.61
C THR A 1 -6.61 9.55 21.96
N THR A 2 -7.45 9.07 21.06
CA THR A 2 -7.19 7.85 20.28
C THR A 2 -6.03 8.14 19.31
N ARG A 3 -4.88 7.52 19.55
CA ARG A 3 -3.70 7.63 18.69
C ARG A 3 -4.07 7.09 17.30
N PRO A 4 -3.79 7.79 16.20
CA PRO A 4 -4.04 7.24 14.86
C PRO A 4 -3.32 5.90 14.72
N SER A 5 -4.08 4.87 14.36
CA SER A 5 -3.54 3.51 14.19
C SER A 5 -2.64 3.50 12.95
N ARG A 6 -1.32 3.52 13.17
CA ARG A 6 -0.33 3.39 12.10
C ARG A 6 -0.52 2.06 11.39
N VAL A 7 -0.63 2.11 10.07
CA VAL A 7 -0.61 0.92 9.21
C VAL A 7 0.84 0.56 8.96
N ARG A 8 1.24 -0.62 9.39
CA ARG A 8 2.62 -1.12 9.32
C ARG A 8 2.72 -2.15 8.20
N THR A 9 3.82 -2.14 7.46
CA THR A 9 4.20 -3.22 6.56
C THR A 9 4.57 -4.47 7.34
N ASP A 10 4.73 -5.59 6.62
CA ASP A 10 5.23 -6.84 7.22
C ASP A 10 6.65 -6.69 7.78
N SER A 11 7.44 -5.74 7.25
CA SER A 11 8.76 -5.35 7.78
C SER A 11 8.71 -4.43 9.01
N GLY A 12 7.52 -4.00 9.45
CA GLY A 12 7.33 -3.12 10.61
C GLY A 12 7.48 -1.62 10.32
N SER A 13 7.83 -1.25 9.10
CA SER A 13 7.86 0.15 8.65
C SER A 13 6.43 0.71 8.52
N ALA A 14 6.22 1.98 8.82
CA ALA A 14 4.90 2.58 8.72
C ALA A 14 4.63 3.00 7.26
N ALA A 15 3.54 2.50 6.67
CA ALA A 15 3.11 2.82 5.31
C ALA A 15 2.01 3.88 5.27
N GLY A 16 1.36 4.15 6.41
CA GLY A 16 0.32 5.15 6.46
C GLY A 16 -0.44 5.16 7.76
N THR A 17 -1.58 5.84 7.74
CA THR A 17 -2.50 5.95 8.87
C THR A 17 -3.86 5.41 8.49
N CYS A 18 -4.51 4.70 9.42
CA CYS A 18 -5.92 4.36 9.28
C CYS A 18 -6.77 5.54 9.78
N GLY A 19 -7.56 6.12 8.88
CA GLY A 19 -8.53 7.17 9.20
C GLY A 19 -9.83 6.66 9.86
N HIS A 20 -9.91 5.36 10.18
CA HIS A 20 -11.00 4.81 10.98
C HIS A 20 -10.72 5.05 12.47
N PHE A 21 -11.54 5.85 13.12
CA PHE A 21 -11.40 6.21 14.54
C PHE A 21 -11.96 5.11 15.47
N GLY A 22 -11.50 3.87 15.28
CA GLY A 22 -11.97 2.69 16.01
C GLY A 22 -11.09 1.46 15.76
N PHE A 23 -11.45 0.32 16.37
CA PHE A 23 -10.78 -0.94 16.09
C PHE A 23 -11.07 -1.40 14.66
N CYS A 24 -10.03 -1.70 13.90
CA CYS A 24 -10.13 -2.19 12.53
C CYS A 24 -9.53 -3.60 12.46
N GLY A 25 -10.35 -4.60 12.13
CA GLY A 25 -9.93 -6.00 11.96
C GLY A 25 -9.42 -6.34 10.55
N ALA A 26 -9.12 -5.32 9.73
CA ALA A 26 -8.60 -5.54 8.38
C ALA A 26 -7.19 -6.15 8.43
N LEU A 27 -6.88 -7.01 7.47
CA LEU A 27 -5.56 -7.60 7.31
C LEU A 27 -4.56 -6.56 6.77
N ALA A 28 -4.10 -5.67 7.65
CA ALA A 28 -3.08 -4.69 7.35
C ALA A 28 -1.73 -5.40 7.08
N PRO A 29 -0.88 -4.83 6.20
CA PRO A 29 -1.11 -3.62 5.40
C PRO A 29 -1.99 -3.86 4.16
N ILE A 30 -2.10 -5.11 3.70
CA ILE A 30 -2.60 -5.43 2.36
C ILE A 30 -4.05 -5.00 2.14
N ALA A 31 -4.94 -5.21 3.11
CA ALA A 31 -6.33 -4.79 3.01
C ALA A 31 -6.49 -3.26 3.03
N CYS A 32 -5.52 -2.53 3.58
CA CYS A 32 -5.58 -1.07 3.68
C CYS A 32 -5.45 -0.40 2.31
N TYR A 33 -4.68 -0.94 1.38
CA TYR A 33 -4.51 -0.34 0.04
C TYR A 33 -5.82 -0.29 -0.78
N THR A 34 -6.80 -1.12 -0.46
CA THR A 34 -8.15 -1.05 -1.05
C THR A 34 -9.18 -0.36 -0.17
N CYS A 35 -8.79 0.08 1.03
CA CYS A 35 -9.67 0.68 2.02
C CYS A 35 -9.76 2.19 1.82
N ARG A 36 -10.99 2.73 1.72
CA ARG A 36 -11.24 4.17 1.60
C ARG A 36 -10.76 5.03 2.78
N HIS A 37 -10.46 4.42 3.92
CA HIS A 37 -9.97 5.12 5.12
C HIS A 37 -8.44 5.17 5.17
N PHE A 38 -7.75 4.49 4.27
CA PHE A 38 -6.31 4.46 4.28
C PHE A 38 -5.74 5.81 3.82
N GLN A 39 -4.86 6.37 4.64
CA GLN A 39 -4.13 7.60 4.36
C GLN A 39 -2.66 7.20 4.17
N PRO A 40 -2.23 6.91 2.93
CA PRO A 40 -0.85 6.53 2.65
C PRO A 40 0.10 7.69 2.99
N TRP A 41 1.29 7.35 3.46
CA TRP A 41 2.34 8.35 3.68
C TRP A 41 3.14 8.53 2.41
N ILE A 42 3.48 9.78 2.10
CA ILE A 42 4.19 10.13 0.87
C ILE A 42 5.54 9.41 0.80
N ASP A 43 6.21 9.23 1.92
CA ASP A 43 7.49 8.54 2.10
C ASP A 43 7.33 7.11 2.62
N GLY A 44 6.11 6.57 2.61
CA GLY A 44 5.84 5.19 3.02
C GLY A 44 6.50 4.18 2.07
N PRO A 45 6.92 3.00 2.58
CA PRO A 45 7.59 1.95 1.79
C PRO A 45 6.59 1.16 0.94
N HIS A 46 5.88 1.84 0.05
CA HIS A 46 4.83 1.26 -0.79
C HIS A 46 5.41 0.33 -1.86
N GLU A 47 6.60 0.67 -2.37
CA GLU A 47 7.37 -0.10 -3.34
C GLU A 47 7.77 -1.47 -2.76
N ASP A 48 8.16 -1.53 -1.48
CA ASP A 48 8.49 -2.79 -0.80
C ASP A 48 7.26 -3.70 -0.72
N VAL A 49 6.08 -3.13 -0.44
CA VAL A 49 4.82 -3.89 -0.43
C VAL A 49 4.49 -4.42 -1.82
N LEU A 50 4.69 -3.60 -2.87
CA LEU A 50 4.47 -4.00 -4.25
C LEU A 50 5.42 -5.16 -4.64
N HIS A 51 6.70 -5.04 -4.32
CA HIS A 51 7.69 -6.09 -4.59
C HIS A 51 7.33 -7.41 -3.89
N GLY A 52 6.87 -7.35 -2.63
CA GLY A 52 6.39 -8.53 -1.91
C GLY A 52 5.20 -9.20 -2.60
N LEU A 53 4.22 -8.41 -3.07
CA LEU A 53 3.06 -8.95 -3.79
C LEU A 53 3.43 -9.58 -5.14
N LEU A 54 4.35 -8.97 -5.88
CA LEU A 54 4.84 -9.50 -7.16
C LEU A 54 5.61 -10.81 -6.95
N ALA A 55 6.50 -10.84 -5.95
CA ALA A 55 7.27 -12.04 -5.61
C ALA A 55 6.35 -13.20 -5.19
N GLU A 56 5.32 -12.93 -4.39
CA GLU A 56 4.36 -13.95 -3.99
C GLU A 56 3.51 -14.45 -5.16
N ARG A 57 3.08 -13.55 -6.05
CA ARG A 57 2.37 -13.94 -7.29
C ARG A 57 3.23 -14.86 -8.15
N ASP A 58 4.51 -14.52 -8.34
CA ASP A 58 5.43 -15.31 -9.16
C ASP A 58 5.73 -16.66 -8.51
N ARG A 59 5.86 -16.72 -7.18
CA ARG A 59 5.98 -17.97 -6.41
C ARG A 59 4.75 -18.87 -6.59
N ILE A 60 3.54 -18.32 -6.43
CA ILE A 60 2.29 -19.06 -6.63
C ILE A 60 2.22 -19.59 -8.06
N ARG A 61 2.55 -18.75 -9.05
CA ARG A 61 2.58 -19.15 -10.48
C ARG A 61 3.50 -20.34 -10.73
N GLN A 62 4.68 -20.36 -10.11
CA GLN A 62 5.62 -21.46 -10.24
C GLN A 62 5.11 -22.75 -9.60
N LEU A 63 4.38 -22.65 -8.48
CA LEU A 63 3.85 -23.80 -7.75
C LEU A 63 2.61 -24.42 -8.39
N THR A 64 1.68 -23.59 -8.89
CA THR A 64 0.37 -24.08 -9.37
C THR A 64 0.31 -24.26 -10.88
N GLN A 65 1.18 -23.57 -11.64
CA GLN A 65 1.07 -23.39 -13.10
C GLN A 65 -0.31 -22.86 -13.57
N ASP A 66 -1.15 -22.40 -12.63
CA ASP A 66 -2.53 -21.98 -12.88
C ASP A 66 -2.61 -20.45 -12.89
N THR A 67 -2.91 -19.91 -14.06
CA THR A 67 -3.03 -18.47 -14.28
C THR A 67 -4.24 -17.87 -13.55
N VAL A 68 -5.31 -18.62 -13.33
CA VAL A 68 -6.53 -18.13 -12.67
C VAL A 68 -6.25 -17.81 -11.21
N ILE A 69 -5.48 -18.65 -10.53
CA ILE A 69 -5.08 -18.43 -9.13
C ILE A 69 -4.19 -17.20 -8.99
N THR A 70 -3.33 -16.92 -9.98
CA THR A 70 -2.44 -15.74 -9.94
C THR A 70 -3.19 -14.41 -10.00
N VAL A 71 -4.35 -14.36 -10.65
CA VAL A 71 -5.15 -13.14 -10.85
C VAL A 71 -5.81 -12.64 -9.55
N ILE A 72 -6.02 -13.50 -8.56
CA ILE A 72 -6.67 -13.11 -7.29
C ILE A 72 -5.84 -12.05 -6.54
N ASN A 73 -4.51 -12.04 -6.72
CA ASN A 73 -3.63 -11.03 -6.11
C ASN A 73 -3.48 -9.75 -6.94
N ASP A 74 -3.90 -9.73 -8.21
CA ASP A 74 -3.70 -8.58 -9.10
C ASP A 74 -4.45 -7.34 -8.65
N ARG A 75 -5.63 -7.50 -8.02
CA ARG A 75 -6.36 -6.37 -7.46
C ARG A 75 -5.56 -5.63 -6.38
N ARG A 76 -4.78 -6.37 -5.58
CA ARG A 76 -3.92 -5.79 -4.53
C ARG A 76 -2.73 -5.09 -5.17
N ILE A 77 -2.08 -5.74 -6.14
CA ILE A 77 -0.98 -5.16 -6.92
C ILE A 77 -1.43 -3.82 -7.53
N PHE A 78 -2.56 -3.81 -8.23
CA PHE A 78 -3.11 -2.60 -8.83
C PHE A 78 -3.41 -1.49 -7.81
N ALA A 79 -3.96 -1.84 -6.64
CA ALA A 79 -4.23 -0.88 -5.59
C ALA A 79 -2.94 -0.26 -5.01
N VAL A 80 -1.90 -1.08 -4.78
CA VAL A 80 -0.60 -0.58 -4.31
C VAL A 80 0.07 0.29 -5.38
N THR A 81 0.06 -0.13 -6.64
CA THR A 81 0.59 0.66 -7.76
C THR A 81 -0.07 2.04 -7.86
N GLN A 82 -1.40 2.12 -7.71
CA GLN A 82 -2.10 3.40 -7.71
C GLN A 82 -1.67 4.29 -6.54
N VAL A 83 -1.50 3.72 -5.34
CA VAL A 83 -1.02 4.49 -4.17
C VAL A 83 0.38 5.05 -4.42
N ILE A 84 1.29 4.26 -5.02
CA ILE A 84 2.63 4.73 -5.40
C ILE A 84 2.53 5.94 -6.35
N GLN A 85 1.73 5.83 -7.41
CA GLN A 85 1.53 6.92 -8.38
C GLN A 85 0.93 8.17 -7.73
N MET A 86 -0.03 8.01 -6.81
CA MET A 86 -0.60 9.13 -6.05
C MET A 86 0.44 9.79 -5.14
N CYS A 87 1.29 9.01 -4.47
CA CYS A 87 2.39 9.55 -3.65
C CYS A 87 3.43 10.27 -4.51
N GLU A 88 3.78 9.75 -5.69
CA GLU A 88 4.70 10.39 -6.64
C GLU A 88 4.16 11.74 -7.15
N ALA A 89 2.89 11.76 -7.56
CA ALA A 89 2.24 13.00 -7.97
C ALA A 89 2.26 14.03 -6.83
N ARG A 90 1.95 13.58 -5.60
CA ARG A 90 1.96 14.46 -4.43
C ARG A 90 3.37 14.95 -4.06
N ARG A 91 4.40 14.11 -4.17
CA ARG A 91 5.81 14.54 -4.00
C ARG A 91 6.15 15.65 -4.98
N SER A 92 5.76 15.48 -6.24
CA SER A 92 6.04 16.45 -7.29
C SER A 92 5.35 17.79 -7.03
N GLU A 93 4.10 17.78 -6.57
CA GLU A 93 3.36 18.99 -6.15
C GLU A 93 4.04 19.72 -4.99
N VAL A 94 4.48 18.97 -3.96
CA VAL A 94 5.16 19.54 -2.79
C VAL A 94 6.49 20.17 -3.19
N LEU A 95 7.30 19.46 -3.98
CA LEU A 95 8.58 19.96 -4.49
C LEU A 95 8.41 21.20 -5.37
N ALA A 96 7.36 21.27 -6.20
CA ALA A 96 7.06 22.46 -6.98
C ALA A 96 6.69 23.66 -6.09
N GLY A 97 5.88 23.44 -5.05
CA GLY A 97 5.50 24.50 -4.11
C GLY A 97 6.63 25.03 -3.23
N GLU A 98 7.67 24.24 -2.98
CA GLU A 98 8.87 24.66 -2.23
C GLU A 98 9.81 25.55 -3.07
N LEU A 99 9.70 25.53 -4.40
CA LEU A 99 10.52 26.34 -5.31
C LEU A 99 9.91 27.72 -5.59
N ASP A 100 8.60 27.87 -5.33
CA ASP A 100 7.83 29.09 -5.59
C ASP A 100 7.70 30.01 -4.35
N GLY A 101 8.30 29.64 -3.21
CA GLY A 101 8.21 30.36 -1.92
C GLY A 101 9.56 30.78 -1.36
#